data_AF-A0A3Q3XAH1-F1
#
_entry.id   AF-A0A3Q3XAH1-F1
#
_cell.length_a   1.000
_cell.length_b   1.000
_cell.length_c   1.000
_cell.angle_alpha   90.00
_cell.angle_beta   90.00
_cell.angle_gamma   90.00
#
_symmetry.space_group_name_H-M   'P 1'
#
loop_
_entity.id
_entity.type
_entity.pdbx_description
1 polymer ?
#
loop_
_entity_poly.entity_id
_entity_poly.type
_entity_poly.pdbx_seq_one_letter_code
_entity_poly.pdbx_strand_id
1 'polypeptide(L)'
;IAPPQSYHFAILFLLTYFLTVSFANEDELLITTKDGQVQGKLLQAVDGEVRAFLGIPFAEPPLGNLRFRAPEPVEPWEGVKDATEYSNSCYQFPDSTFPGFSGAEMWNPNTPVSLAQIGIFGFLSLPDNQNVRGNAALLDQRLAIQWAVNNIAAFGGDPSKVTIFGESAGSACTGYHVISPGSNGLFQRAIMQSGVPTASWASLSLEETWNRARKLGSLLGCSDPAELEACLQQVDVNQLATMQFGVMGSGVGGYPFIPVVDGVFLPDTIEALMTSESLRKKEVLLGLNRDEGTYFLIYGVAGFDLGESLITKKQFLYGIDLLFPGGSEIEDVLMLEYINPASLKNPTVYREALIRMVTDAPFNCPVQGFAER
;
A
#
# COMPACT_ATOMS: atom_id res chain seq x y z
N ILE A 1 50.32 -58.45 39.93
CA ILE A 1 48.89 -58.40 39.59
C ILE A 1 48.51 -56.93 39.57
N ALA A 2 48.41 -56.34 38.38
CA ALA A 2 48.04 -54.94 38.19
C ALA A 2 46.51 -54.79 38.28
N PRO A 3 45.97 -53.67 38.81
CA PRO A 3 44.55 -53.35 38.64
C PRO A 3 44.34 -52.58 37.31
N PRO A 4 43.17 -52.73 36.66
CA PRO A 4 42.95 -52.14 35.34
C PRO A 4 42.42 -50.70 35.42
N GLN A 5 42.99 -49.86 34.57
CA GLN A 5 42.47 -48.56 34.12
C GLN A 5 41.24 -48.77 33.24
N SER A 6 40.10 -48.14 33.56
CA SER A 6 39.03 -47.89 32.56
C SER A 6 37.86 -47.06 33.11
N TYR A 7 38.12 -45.88 33.69
CA TYR A 7 37.05 -44.91 34.01
C TYR A 7 37.27 -43.50 33.44
N HIS A 8 38.40 -43.23 32.77
CA HIS A 8 38.66 -41.91 32.18
C HIS A 8 38.23 -41.74 30.71
N PHE A 9 37.95 -42.82 29.98
CA PHE A 9 37.56 -42.71 28.57
C PHE A 9 36.05 -42.47 28.34
N ALA A 10 35.19 -42.84 29.29
CA ALA A 10 33.74 -42.67 29.14
C ALA A 10 33.26 -41.22 29.38
N ILE A 11 33.97 -40.46 30.21
CA ILE A 11 33.60 -39.07 30.54
C ILE A 11 34.01 -38.11 29.42
N LEU A 12 35.10 -38.39 28.69
CA LEU A 12 35.53 -37.55 27.55
C LEU A 12 34.58 -37.65 26.35
N PHE A 13 33.94 -38.81 26.12
CA PHE A 13 32.98 -39.00 25.02
C PHE A 13 31.60 -38.38 25.30
N LEU A 14 31.20 -38.27 26.57
CA LEU A 14 29.99 -37.54 26.96
C LEU A 14 30.19 -36.03 26.86
N LEU A 15 31.39 -35.51 27.17
CA LEU A 15 31.71 -34.09 27.02
C LEU A 15 31.81 -33.64 25.54
N THR A 16 32.24 -34.50 24.62
CA THR A 16 32.24 -34.16 23.19
C THR A 16 30.87 -34.28 22.52
N TYR A 17 29.95 -35.09 23.06
CA TYR A 17 28.57 -35.17 22.57
C TYR A 17 27.68 -34.01 23.03
N PHE A 18 28.00 -33.38 24.18
CA PHE A 18 27.33 -32.16 24.65
C PHE A 18 27.90 -30.85 24.09
N LEU A 19 29.02 -30.89 23.37
CA LEU A 19 29.64 -29.71 22.74
C LEU A 19 29.26 -29.49 21.27
N THR A 20 28.36 -30.30 20.71
CA THR A 20 27.82 -30.10 19.35
C THR A 20 26.38 -29.60 19.33
N VAL A 21 25.82 -29.22 20.48
CA VAL A 21 24.52 -28.55 20.55
C VAL A 21 24.73 -27.03 20.43
N SER A 22 24.49 -26.55 19.21
CA SER A 22 24.03 -25.19 18.88
C SER A 22 24.89 -23.97 19.26
N PHE A 23 26.13 -23.90 18.75
CA PHE A 23 26.71 -22.56 18.44
C PHE A 23 26.33 -22.07 17.04
N ALA A 24 25.70 -22.91 16.21
CA ALA A 24 25.33 -22.56 14.84
C ALA A 24 24.01 -21.76 14.70
N ASN A 25 23.29 -21.48 15.79
CA ASN A 25 21.94 -20.90 15.70
C ASN A 25 21.90 -19.37 15.92
N GLU A 26 22.91 -18.79 16.58
CA GLU A 26 22.95 -17.35 16.88
C GLU A 26 23.57 -16.56 15.70
N ASP A 27 24.63 -17.10 15.07
CA ASP A 27 25.28 -16.49 13.90
C ASP A 27 24.35 -16.43 12.66
N GLU A 28 23.41 -17.37 12.51
CA GLU A 28 22.46 -17.36 11.38
C GLU A 28 21.38 -16.28 11.48
N LEU A 29 21.21 -15.71 12.67
CA LEU A 29 20.26 -14.63 12.96
C LEU A 29 20.93 -13.26 13.00
N LEU A 30 22.26 -13.18 12.85
CA LEU A 30 22.99 -11.93 12.74
C LEU A 30 23.39 -11.69 11.29
N ILE A 31 22.77 -10.70 10.64
CA ILE A 31 23.00 -10.39 9.22
C ILE A 31 23.65 -9.01 9.09
N THR A 32 24.72 -8.94 8.30
CA THR A 32 25.35 -7.66 7.93
C THR A 32 24.75 -7.16 6.62
N THR A 33 24.02 -6.05 6.69
CA THR A 33 23.54 -5.30 5.52
C THR A 33 24.61 -4.27 5.10
N LYS A 34 24.35 -3.49 4.05
CA LYS A 34 25.19 -2.34 3.69
C LYS A 34 25.14 -1.21 4.72
N ASP A 35 24.07 -1.15 5.51
CA ASP A 35 23.80 -0.04 6.44
C ASP A 35 24.18 -0.40 7.89
N GLY A 36 24.33 -1.70 8.21
CA GLY A 36 24.82 -2.16 9.51
C GLY A 36 24.41 -3.59 9.83
N GLN A 37 24.64 -4.03 11.06
CA GLN A 37 24.24 -5.37 11.49
C GLN A 37 22.82 -5.38 12.05
N VAL A 38 22.06 -6.43 11.75
CA VAL A 38 20.71 -6.67 12.27
C VAL A 38 20.60 -8.06 12.91
N GLN A 39 19.89 -8.13 14.04
CA GLN A 39 19.60 -9.37 14.75
C GLN A 39 18.13 -9.76 14.55
N GLY A 40 17.88 -10.90 13.91
CA GLY A 40 16.55 -11.47 13.72
C GLY A 40 16.15 -12.47 14.80
N LYS A 41 15.01 -13.12 14.59
CA LYS A 41 14.48 -14.22 15.43
C LYS A 41 13.98 -15.39 14.60
N LEU A 42 13.78 -16.54 15.25
CA LEU A 42 13.03 -17.64 14.68
C LEU A 42 11.53 -17.46 14.96
N LEU A 43 10.71 -17.73 13.95
CA LEU A 43 9.26 -17.82 14.06
C LEU A 43 8.81 -19.23 13.69
N GLN A 44 7.82 -19.75 14.42
CA GLN A 44 7.18 -21.01 14.09
C GLN A 44 6.21 -20.80 12.93
N ALA A 45 6.39 -21.60 11.88
CA ALA A 45 5.52 -21.72 10.72
C ALA A 45 4.87 -23.11 10.71
N VAL A 46 3.88 -23.31 9.83
CA VAL A 46 3.12 -24.56 9.74
C VAL A 46 4.02 -25.80 9.60
N ASP A 47 5.09 -25.67 8.80
CA ASP A 47 6.00 -26.77 8.47
C ASP A 47 7.46 -26.52 8.94
N GLY A 48 7.64 -25.89 10.10
CA GLY A 48 8.97 -25.73 10.73
C GLY A 48 9.26 -24.31 11.18
N GLU A 49 10.54 -23.94 11.25
CA GLU A 49 10.97 -22.60 11.67
C GLU A 49 11.40 -21.74 10.49
N VAL A 50 11.09 -20.46 10.56
CA VAL A 50 11.55 -19.44 9.60
C VAL A 50 12.35 -18.37 10.33
N ARG A 51 13.41 -17.88 9.68
CA ARG A 51 14.16 -16.71 10.16
C ARG A 51 13.39 -15.44 9.78
N ALA A 52 13.14 -14.59 10.75
CA ALA A 52 12.41 -13.34 10.59
C ALA A 52 13.28 -12.16 11.04
N PHE A 53 13.33 -11.15 10.18
CA PHE A 53 13.99 -9.87 10.46
C PHE A 53 12.96 -8.77 10.24
N LEU A 54 12.47 -8.22 11.33
CA LEU A 54 11.34 -7.32 11.42
C LEU A 54 11.84 -5.91 11.76
N GLY A 55 11.22 -4.89 11.18
CA GLY A 55 11.51 -3.50 11.55
C GLY A 55 12.89 -2.96 11.16
N ILE A 56 13.55 -3.54 10.15
CA ILE A 56 14.81 -3.00 9.63
C ILE A 56 14.54 -1.62 8.98
N PRO A 57 15.21 -0.54 9.40
CA PRO A 57 15.04 0.76 8.78
C PRO A 57 15.73 0.80 7.40
N PHE A 58 15.06 1.41 6.43
CA PHE A 58 15.62 1.68 5.09
C PHE A 58 15.67 3.19 4.76
N ALA A 59 15.00 4.01 5.57
CA ALA A 59 14.87 5.46 5.41
C ALA A 59 14.94 6.16 6.76
N GLU A 60 15.31 7.44 6.73
CA GLU A 60 15.18 8.34 7.87
C GLU A 60 13.71 8.60 8.21
N PRO A 61 13.36 8.75 9.51
CA PRO A 61 11.98 9.07 9.90
C PRO A 61 11.52 10.40 9.28
N PRO A 62 10.35 10.46 8.60
CA PRO A 62 9.88 11.67 7.91
C PRO A 62 9.26 12.70 8.87
N LEU A 63 10.01 13.08 9.90
CA LEU A 63 9.61 13.97 10.99
C LEU A 63 10.08 15.42 10.75
N GLY A 64 9.40 16.37 11.41
CA GLY A 64 9.74 17.78 11.32
C GLY A 64 9.80 18.27 9.87
N ASN A 65 10.95 18.77 9.46
CA ASN A 65 11.18 19.31 8.11
C ASN A 65 11.14 18.23 7.01
N LEU A 66 11.27 16.94 7.35
CA LEU A 66 11.16 15.84 6.38
C LEU A 66 9.71 15.42 6.11
N ARG A 67 8.76 15.92 6.89
CA ARG A 67 7.35 15.61 6.68
C ARG A 67 6.91 16.07 5.28
N PHE A 68 6.19 15.19 4.57
CA PHE A 68 5.71 15.32 3.18
C PHE A 68 6.77 15.23 2.08
N ARG A 69 8.05 15.24 2.44
CA ARG A 69 9.15 15.25 1.47
C ARG A 69 9.51 13.83 1.05
N ALA A 70 10.25 13.73 -0.05
CA ALA A 70 10.86 12.46 -0.46
C ALA A 70 11.71 11.86 0.68
N PRO A 71 11.72 10.52 0.85
CA PRO A 71 12.56 9.89 1.86
C PRO A 71 14.04 10.12 1.62
N GLU A 72 14.76 10.17 2.72
CA GLU A 72 16.22 10.09 2.75
C GLU A 72 16.61 8.66 3.16
N PRO A 73 17.60 8.03 2.50
CA PRO A 73 18.14 6.75 2.94
C PRO A 73 18.61 6.81 4.39
N VAL A 74 18.43 5.72 5.13
CA VAL A 74 18.93 5.64 6.51
C VAL A 74 20.45 5.79 6.54
N GLU A 75 20.96 6.55 7.51
CA GLU A 75 22.40 6.59 7.75
C GLU A 75 22.91 5.24 8.28
N PRO A 76 24.10 4.78 7.83
CA PRO A 76 24.69 3.58 8.38
C PRO A 76 24.89 3.67 9.89
N TRP A 77 24.66 2.57 10.60
CA TRP A 77 24.79 2.49 12.05
C TRP A 77 25.94 1.59 12.49
N GLU A 78 26.50 1.91 13.65
CA GLU A 78 27.44 1.03 14.35
C GLU A 78 26.70 0.06 15.29
N GLY A 79 27.27 -1.12 15.48
CA GLY A 79 26.70 -2.16 16.32
C GLY A 79 25.55 -2.93 15.65
N VAL A 80 24.74 -3.58 16.49
CA VAL A 80 23.67 -4.48 16.06
C VAL A 80 22.32 -3.86 16.37
N LYS A 81 21.47 -3.67 15.36
CA LYS A 81 20.06 -3.29 15.53
C LYS A 81 19.21 -4.53 15.81
N ASP A 82 18.33 -4.41 16.80
CA ASP A 82 17.30 -5.40 17.06
C ASP A 82 16.25 -5.37 15.93
N ALA A 83 16.13 -6.48 15.21
CA ALA A 83 15.15 -6.70 14.16
C ALA A 83 14.22 -7.88 14.52
N THR A 84 13.86 -8.00 15.80
CA THR A 84 12.97 -9.07 16.29
C THR A 84 11.51 -8.64 16.43
N GLU A 85 11.18 -7.36 16.26
CA GLU A 85 9.82 -6.82 16.41
C GLU A 85 9.38 -5.99 15.20
N TYR A 86 8.07 -5.93 14.97
CA TYR A 86 7.51 -5.07 13.93
C TYR A 86 7.71 -3.60 14.31
N SER A 87 8.02 -2.78 13.31
CA SER A 87 7.93 -1.33 13.45
C SER A 87 6.49 -0.88 13.68
N ASN A 88 6.37 0.36 14.17
CA ASN A 88 5.10 1.05 14.28
C ASN A 88 4.39 1.13 12.93
N SER A 89 3.07 0.94 12.95
CA SER A 89 2.22 1.07 11.78
C SER A 89 2.13 2.54 11.37
N CYS A 90 1.92 2.77 10.07
CA CYS A 90 1.62 4.10 9.57
C CYS A 90 0.38 4.67 10.24
N TYR A 91 0.37 5.97 10.52
CA TYR A 91 -0.80 6.64 11.07
C TYR A 91 -2.01 6.49 10.12
N GLN A 92 -3.02 5.75 10.56
CA GLN A 92 -4.30 5.55 9.88
C GLN A 92 -5.40 5.39 10.93
N PHE A 93 -6.62 5.78 10.59
CA PHE A 93 -7.75 5.57 11.48
C PHE A 93 -8.18 4.11 11.44
N PRO A 94 -8.46 3.49 12.59
CA PRO A 94 -9.11 2.20 12.59
C PRO A 94 -10.51 2.34 11.98
N ASP A 95 -10.86 1.42 11.08
CA ASP A 95 -12.23 1.24 10.67
C ASP A 95 -13.06 0.75 11.87
N SER A 96 -14.07 1.53 12.19
CA SER A 96 -15.04 1.29 13.27
C SER A 96 -16.47 1.25 12.75
N THR A 97 -16.66 1.18 11.43
CA THR A 97 -17.96 1.16 10.75
C THR A 97 -18.75 -0.10 11.10
N PHE A 98 -18.06 -1.24 11.24
CA PHE A 98 -18.64 -2.54 11.54
C PHE A 98 -17.96 -3.22 12.76
N PRO A 99 -18.25 -2.77 14.00
CA PRO A 99 -17.63 -3.33 15.19
C PRO A 99 -17.87 -4.83 15.33
N GLY A 100 -16.81 -5.60 15.56
CA GLY A 100 -16.82 -7.06 15.71
C GLY A 100 -16.83 -7.84 14.40
N PHE A 101 -16.84 -7.18 13.24
CA PHE A 101 -16.74 -7.85 11.95
C PHE A 101 -15.28 -7.99 11.51
N SER A 102 -14.76 -9.22 11.56
CA SER A 102 -13.35 -9.50 11.25
C SER A 102 -12.92 -9.08 9.84
N GLY A 103 -13.85 -9.03 8.88
CA GLY A 103 -13.56 -8.60 7.51
C GLY A 103 -13.26 -7.11 7.38
N ALA A 104 -13.73 -6.28 8.31
CA ALA A 104 -13.38 -4.86 8.42
C ALA A 104 -12.19 -4.65 9.37
N GLU A 105 -12.22 -5.30 10.54
CA GLU A 105 -11.21 -5.08 11.58
C GLU A 105 -9.81 -5.61 11.24
N MET A 106 -9.69 -6.56 10.30
CA MET A 106 -8.38 -7.09 9.88
C MET A 106 -7.47 -6.05 9.25
N TRP A 107 -8.03 -4.94 8.76
CA TRP A 107 -7.29 -3.84 8.14
C TRP A 107 -6.77 -2.82 9.17
N ASN A 108 -7.19 -2.94 10.44
CA ASN A 108 -6.78 -2.01 11.47
C ASN A 108 -5.31 -2.22 11.88
N PRO A 109 -4.57 -1.14 12.22
CA PRO A 109 -3.21 -1.24 12.74
C PRO A 109 -3.11 -2.23 13.90
N ASN A 110 -2.16 -3.16 13.81
CA ASN A 110 -1.88 -4.17 14.83
C ASN A 110 -0.60 -3.88 15.64
N THR A 111 0.07 -2.75 15.36
CA THR A 111 1.20 -2.20 16.12
C THR A 111 0.92 -0.75 16.51
N PRO A 112 1.64 -0.15 17.47
CA PRO A 112 1.50 1.28 17.77
C PRO A 112 1.64 2.13 16.51
N VAL A 113 0.85 3.19 16.38
CA VAL A 113 0.89 4.05 15.19
C VAL A 113 1.95 5.14 15.31
N SER A 114 2.68 5.41 14.23
CA SER A 114 3.61 6.54 14.11
C SER A 114 3.45 7.26 12.77
N LEU A 115 4.02 8.46 12.66
CA LEU A 115 4.03 9.19 11.40
C LEU A 115 4.72 8.37 10.31
N ALA A 116 4.04 8.19 9.19
CA ALA A 116 4.57 7.54 7.99
C ALA A 116 3.82 8.06 6.76
N GLN A 117 4.39 7.84 5.58
CA GLN A 117 3.96 8.46 4.33
C GLN A 117 2.75 7.76 3.71
N ILE A 118 1.57 7.90 4.32
CA ILE A 118 0.28 7.51 3.74
C ILE A 118 -0.71 8.69 3.79
N GLY A 119 -1.69 8.71 2.88
CA GLY A 119 -2.65 9.82 2.76
C GLY A 119 -1.92 11.15 2.58
N ILE A 120 -2.35 12.18 3.32
CA ILE A 120 -1.71 13.50 3.30
C ILE A 120 -0.19 13.45 3.52
N PHE A 121 0.32 12.55 4.35
CA PHE A 121 1.73 12.51 4.69
C PHE A 121 2.63 12.01 3.55
N GLY A 122 2.06 11.23 2.63
CA GLY A 122 2.82 10.62 1.52
C GLY A 122 2.43 11.12 0.14
N PHE A 123 1.27 11.78 0.01
CA PHE A 123 0.72 12.18 -1.29
C PHE A 123 0.32 13.66 -1.35
N LEU A 124 0.72 14.48 -0.37
CA LEU A 124 0.61 15.94 -0.51
C LEU A 124 1.42 16.41 -1.73
N SER A 125 0.76 17.12 -2.64
CA SER A 125 1.40 17.74 -3.80
C SER A 125 1.21 19.25 -3.77
N LEU A 126 2.32 19.97 -3.89
CA LEU A 126 2.38 21.42 -3.96
C LEU A 126 3.12 21.78 -5.27
N PRO A 127 2.42 22.03 -6.39
CA PRO A 127 3.02 22.06 -7.73
C PRO A 127 4.23 23.01 -7.90
N ASP A 128 4.22 24.16 -7.25
CA ASP A 128 5.31 25.15 -7.32
C ASP A 128 6.42 24.93 -6.27
N ASN A 129 6.28 23.91 -5.41
CA ASN A 129 7.21 23.61 -4.33
C ASN A 129 8.18 22.50 -4.74
N GLN A 130 9.48 22.76 -4.64
CA GLN A 130 10.51 21.77 -5.00
C GLN A 130 10.72 20.67 -3.95
N ASN A 131 10.34 20.90 -2.70
CA ASN A 131 10.48 19.95 -1.60
C ASN A 131 9.34 18.93 -1.54
N VAL A 132 8.11 19.35 -1.90
CA VAL A 132 6.88 18.56 -1.77
C VAL A 132 6.15 18.50 -3.10
N ARG A 133 6.58 17.57 -3.95
CA ARG A 133 6.09 17.42 -5.33
C ARG A 133 4.97 16.36 -5.49
N GLY A 134 4.52 15.77 -4.39
CA GLY A 134 3.67 14.57 -4.42
C GLY A 134 4.47 13.27 -4.39
N ASN A 135 3.77 12.15 -4.29
CA ASN A 135 4.31 10.79 -4.42
C ASN A 135 5.45 10.40 -3.47
N ALA A 136 5.63 11.09 -2.34
CA ALA A 136 6.63 10.74 -1.35
C ALA A 136 6.51 9.25 -0.94
N ALA A 137 5.28 8.75 -0.75
CA ALA A 137 5.01 7.34 -0.45
C ALA A 137 5.49 6.36 -1.54
N LEU A 138 5.40 6.74 -2.83
CA LEU A 138 5.92 5.91 -3.92
C LEU A 138 7.46 5.95 -3.94
N LEU A 139 8.05 7.07 -3.53
CA LEU A 139 9.51 7.18 -3.35
C LEU A 139 9.97 6.36 -2.13
N ASP A 140 9.19 6.28 -1.05
CA ASP A 140 9.42 5.35 0.09
C ASP A 140 9.47 3.91 -0.41
N GLN A 141 8.46 3.50 -1.18
CA GLN A 141 8.41 2.16 -1.77
C GLN A 141 9.59 1.90 -2.71
N ARG A 142 9.98 2.88 -3.54
CA ARG A 142 11.16 2.77 -4.41
C ARG A 142 12.43 2.57 -3.59
N LEU A 143 12.60 3.33 -2.51
CA LEU A 143 13.76 3.23 -1.63
C LEU A 143 13.79 1.87 -0.92
N ALA A 144 12.65 1.37 -0.45
CA ALA A 144 12.54 0.03 0.13
C ALA A 144 12.88 -1.08 -0.87
N ILE A 145 12.38 -0.99 -2.11
CA ILE A 145 12.73 -1.94 -3.19
C ILE A 145 14.24 -1.87 -3.48
N GLN A 146 14.81 -0.67 -3.56
CA GLN A 146 16.25 -0.48 -3.78
C GLN A 146 17.08 -1.05 -2.63
N TRP A 147 16.63 -0.86 -1.38
CA TRP A 147 17.25 -1.43 -0.19
C TRP A 147 17.22 -2.96 -0.23
N ALA A 148 16.07 -3.55 -0.57
CA ALA A 148 15.94 -4.99 -0.71
C ALA A 148 16.89 -5.52 -1.78
N VAL A 149 16.92 -4.95 -2.99
CA VAL A 149 17.86 -5.34 -4.06
C VAL A 149 19.32 -5.27 -3.61
N ASN A 150 19.66 -4.26 -2.82
CA ASN A 150 21.02 -4.05 -2.32
C ASN A 150 21.45 -5.03 -1.23
N ASN A 151 20.51 -5.55 -0.45
CA ASN A 151 20.80 -6.28 0.78
C ASN A 151 20.32 -7.73 0.78
N ILE A 152 19.37 -8.11 -0.08
CA ILE A 152 18.69 -9.42 -0.02
C ILE A 152 19.64 -10.61 -0.20
N ALA A 153 20.77 -10.42 -0.88
CA ALA A 153 21.81 -11.43 -1.02
C ALA A 153 22.38 -11.87 0.35
N ALA A 154 22.50 -10.96 1.31
CA ALA A 154 22.95 -11.28 2.67
C ALA A 154 21.96 -12.18 3.42
N PHE A 155 20.68 -12.11 3.04
CA PHE A 155 19.61 -12.97 3.58
C PHE A 155 19.42 -14.26 2.77
N GLY A 156 20.24 -14.50 1.74
CA GLY A 156 20.17 -15.69 0.88
C GLY A 156 19.24 -15.57 -0.34
N GLY A 157 18.69 -14.39 -0.61
CA GLY A 157 17.88 -14.14 -1.82
C GLY A 157 18.73 -13.79 -3.05
N ASP A 158 18.10 -13.85 -4.22
CA ASP A 158 18.72 -13.50 -5.51
C ASP A 158 18.20 -12.12 -5.98
N PRO A 159 19.03 -11.05 -5.93
CA PRO A 159 18.60 -9.70 -6.31
C PRO A 159 18.22 -9.58 -7.79
N SER A 160 18.58 -10.54 -8.65
CA SER A 160 18.16 -10.56 -10.05
C SER A 160 16.75 -11.13 -10.28
N LYS A 161 16.12 -11.71 -9.24
CA LYS A 161 14.82 -12.39 -9.32
C LYS A 161 13.74 -11.76 -8.46
N VAL A 162 13.89 -10.48 -8.12
CA VAL A 162 12.89 -9.74 -7.34
C VAL A 162 11.56 -9.68 -8.10
N THR A 163 10.48 -10.09 -7.46
CA THR A 163 9.11 -9.93 -7.96
C THR A 163 8.37 -9.05 -6.96
N ILE A 164 7.85 -7.91 -7.41
CA ILE A 164 7.01 -7.06 -6.57
C ILE A 164 5.54 -7.43 -6.79
N PHE A 165 4.74 -7.33 -5.74
CA PHE A 165 3.31 -7.58 -5.84
C PHE A 165 2.53 -6.71 -4.88
N GLY A 166 1.28 -6.44 -5.22
CA GLY A 166 0.37 -5.73 -4.35
C GLY A 166 -1.08 -5.96 -4.74
N GLU A 167 -1.95 -5.63 -3.79
CA GLU A 167 -3.40 -5.70 -3.92
C GLU A 167 -3.99 -4.28 -3.81
N SER A 168 -5.07 -4.00 -4.55
CA SER A 168 -5.77 -2.71 -4.55
C SER A 168 -4.81 -1.53 -4.76
N ALA A 169 -4.72 -0.58 -3.82
CA ALA A 169 -3.77 0.53 -3.90
C ALA A 169 -2.30 0.05 -4.00
N GLY A 170 -1.94 -1.05 -3.35
CA GLY A 170 -0.62 -1.69 -3.51
C GLY A 170 -0.41 -2.26 -4.91
N SER A 171 -1.47 -2.73 -5.57
CA SER A 171 -1.45 -3.14 -6.97
C SER A 171 -1.24 -1.95 -7.92
N ALA A 172 -1.95 -0.85 -7.69
CA ALA A 172 -1.73 0.40 -8.42
C ALA A 172 -0.29 0.90 -8.24
N CYS A 173 0.24 0.88 -7.01
CA CYS A 173 1.64 1.17 -6.69
C CYS A 173 2.62 0.26 -7.45
N THR A 174 2.35 -1.04 -7.49
CA THR A 174 3.12 -2.00 -8.28
C THR A 174 3.16 -1.59 -9.76
N GLY A 175 2.01 -1.22 -10.33
CA GLY A 175 1.94 -0.70 -11.69
C GLY A 175 2.70 0.61 -11.89
N TYR A 176 2.65 1.53 -10.92
CA TYR A 176 3.45 2.77 -10.96
C TYR A 176 4.95 2.48 -11.01
N HIS A 177 5.43 1.48 -10.26
CA HIS A 177 6.83 1.05 -10.34
C HIS A 177 7.18 0.38 -11.67
N VAL A 178 6.24 -0.31 -12.32
CA VAL A 178 6.42 -0.88 -13.67
C VAL A 178 6.61 0.22 -14.71
N ILE A 179 5.82 1.30 -14.64
CA ILE A 179 5.83 2.37 -15.64
C ILE A 179 6.76 3.55 -15.29
N SER A 180 7.34 3.57 -14.08
CA SER A 180 8.27 4.62 -13.67
C SER A 180 9.72 4.27 -14.06
N PRO A 181 10.43 5.12 -14.84
CA PRO A 181 11.82 4.85 -15.23
C PRO A 181 12.77 4.64 -14.04
N GLY A 182 12.54 5.36 -12.93
CA GLY A 182 13.36 5.26 -11.72
C GLY A 182 13.14 3.98 -10.90
N SER A 183 12.13 3.18 -11.22
CA SER A 183 11.81 1.93 -10.51
C SER A 183 11.82 0.69 -11.38
N ASN A 184 11.49 0.81 -12.68
CA ASN A 184 11.37 -0.32 -13.61
C ASN A 184 12.61 -1.23 -13.59
N GLY A 185 13.81 -0.66 -13.44
CA GLY A 185 15.06 -1.43 -13.41
C GLY A 185 15.32 -2.26 -12.15
N LEU A 186 14.56 -2.07 -11.07
CA LEU A 186 14.87 -2.62 -9.74
C LEU A 186 14.32 -4.03 -9.49
N PHE A 187 13.41 -4.52 -10.34
CA PHE A 187 12.77 -5.82 -10.15
C PHE A 187 12.57 -6.52 -11.49
N GLN A 188 12.36 -7.83 -11.46
CA GLN A 188 12.23 -8.68 -12.66
C GLN A 188 10.77 -8.83 -13.11
N ARG A 189 9.83 -9.04 -12.18
CA ARG A 189 8.41 -9.31 -12.46
C ARG A 189 7.49 -8.52 -11.55
N ALA A 190 6.22 -8.39 -11.94
CA ALA A 190 5.20 -7.76 -11.13
C ALA A 190 3.92 -8.60 -11.07
N ILE A 191 3.20 -8.55 -9.94
CA ILE A 191 1.87 -9.12 -9.80
C ILE A 191 0.92 -8.03 -9.29
N MET A 192 -0.19 -7.83 -9.97
CA MET A 192 -1.13 -6.75 -9.77
C MET A 192 -2.53 -7.32 -9.53
N GLN A 193 -2.96 -7.32 -8.26
CA GLN A 193 -4.23 -7.88 -7.82
C GLN A 193 -5.23 -6.75 -7.60
N SER A 194 -6.33 -6.73 -8.34
CA SER A 194 -7.47 -5.84 -8.08
C SER A 194 -7.13 -4.33 -8.11
N GLY A 195 -6.19 -3.91 -8.94
CA GLY A 195 -5.88 -2.48 -9.11
C GLY A 195 -4.79 -2.20 -10.14
N VAL A 196 -4.87 -1.05 -10.82
CA VAL A 196 -3.90 -0.59 -11.82
C VAL A 196 -3.75 0.94 -11.76
N PRO A 197 -2.63 1.50 -12.26
CA PRO A 197 -2.39 2.94 -12.35
C PRO A 197 -3.49 3.75 -13.05
N THR A 198 -4.16 3.14 -14.03
CA THR A 198 -5.20 3.76 -14.86
C THR A 198 -6.60 3.72 -14.23
N ALA A 199 -6.74 3.12 -13.04
CA ALA A 199 -8.01 3.13 -12.33
C ALA A 199 -8.38 4.56 -11.89
N SER A 200 -9.67 4.89 -11.94
CA SER A 200 -10.18 6.24 -11.67
C SER A 200 -9.89 6.75 -10.26
N TRP A 201 -9.66 5.84 -9.31
CA TRP A 201 -9.32 6.15 -7.92
C TRP A 201 -7.82 6.16 -7.64
N ALA A 202 -6.97 5.83 -8.62
CA ALA A 202 -5.54 5.62 -8.40
C ALA A 202 -4.70 6.90 -8.56
N SER A 203 -5.21 7.92 -9.26
CA SER A 203 -4.49 9.19 -9.44
C SER A 203 -5.40 10.43 -9.47
N LEU A 204 -4.81 11.60 -9.22
CA LEU A 204 -5.46 12.91 -9.41
C LEU A 204 -4.67 13.78 -10.38
N SER A 205 -5.34 14.79 -10.92
CA SER A 205 -4.67 15.86 -11.67
C SER A 205 -3.91 16.80 -10.72
N LEU A 206 -2.86 17.46 -11.22
CA LEU A 206 -2.13 18.48 -10.46
C LEU A 206 -3.07 19.59 -9.95
N GLU A 207 -4.02 20.00 -10.78
CA GLU A 207 -5.02 21.01 -10.40
C GLU A 207 -5.87 20.56 -9.20
N GLU A 208 -6.37 19.33 -9.22
CA GLU A 208 -7.22 18.82 -8.14
C GLU A 208 -6.41 18.59 -6.85
N THR A 209 -5.20 18.04 -6.95
CA THR A 209 -4.32 17.92 -5.77
C THR A 209 -4.03 19.27 -5.14
N TRP A 210 -3.81 20.30 -5.95
CA TRP A 210 -3.59 21.66 -5.47
C TRP A 210 -4.83 22.27 -4.82
N ASN A 211 -6.01 22.07 -5.41
CA ASN A 211 -7.27 22.51 -4.82
C ASN A 211 -7.51 21.88 -3.44
N ARG A 212 -7.23 20.58 -3.30
CA ARG A 212 -7.33 19.87 -2.01
C ARG A 212 -6.31 20.37 -1.01
N ALA A 213 -5.05 20.57 -1.42
CA ALA A 213 -4.00 21.11 -0.55
C ALA A 213 -4.37 22.51 -0.01
N ARG A 214 -4.84 23.42 -0.88
CA ARG A 214 -5.31 24.76 -0.47
C ARG A 214 -6.51 24.70 0.45
N LYS A 215 -7.51 23.87 0.14
CA LYS A 215 -8.70 23.69 0.97
C LYS A 215 -8.33 23.18 2.36
N LEU A 216 -7.45 22.19 2.45
CA LEU A 216 -6.92 21.71 3.72
C LEU A 216 -6.18 22.81 4.48
N GLY A 217 -5.33 23.57 3.77
CA GLY A 217 -4.65 24.74 4.31
C GLY A 217 -5.62 25.73 4.97
N SER A 218 -6.67 26.13 4.25
CA SER A 218 -7.72 27.01 4.79
C SER A 218 -8.43 26.42 6.02
N LEU A 219 -8.73 25.12 6.02
CA LEU A 219 -9.35 24.44 7.17
C LEU A 219 -8.47 24.41 8.42
N LEU A 220 -7.14 24.47 8.24
CA LEU A 220 -6.14 24.39 9.31
C LEU A 220 -5.51 25.74 9.66
N GLY A 221 -5.96 26.83 9.04
CA GLY A 221 -5.37 28.17 9.24
C GLY A 221 -4.06 28.41 8.47
N CYS A 222 -3.63 27.48 7.62
CA CYS A 222 -2.49 27.62 6.70
C CYS A 222 -2.93 28.19 5.35
N SER A 223 -3.34 29.46 5.32
CA SER A 223 -3.99 30.03 4.13
C SER A 223 -3.02 30.62 3.08
N ASP A 224 -1.77 30.90 3.44
CA ASP A 224 -0.78 31.42 2.49
C ASP A 224 -0.17 30.27 1.65
N PRO A 225 -0.40 30.25 0.32
CA PRO A 225 0.19 29.25 -0.57
C PRO A 225 1.73 29.18 -0.51
N ALA A 226 2.41 30.31 -0.28
CA ALA A 226 3.87 30.37 -0.27
C ALA A 226 4.47 29.72 0.99
N GLU A 227 3.72 29.71 2.09
CA GLU A 227 4.13 29.15 3.38
C GLU A 227 3.45 27.82 3.70
N LEU A 228 2.65 27.29 2.77
CA LEU A 228 1.76 26.15 3.03
C LEU A 228 2.51 24.91 3.54
N GLU A 229 3.67 24.59 2.95
CA GLU A 229 4.54 23.50 3.44
C GLU A 229 4.92 23.71 4.91
N ALA A 230 5.58 24.84 5.20
CA ALA A 230 6.10 25.14 6.53
C ALA A 230 4.98 25.17 7.58
N CYS A 231 3.82 25.73 7.24
CA CYS A 231 2.68 25.76 8.12
C CYS A 231 2.12 24.36 8.39
N LEU A 232 1.88 23.55 7.35
CA LEU A 232 1.36 22.17 7.52
C LEU A 232 2.34 21.27 8.28
N GLN A 233 3.65 21.52 8.18
CA GLN A 233 4.66 20.78 8.95
C GLN A 233 4.53 21.00 10.47
N GLN A 234 3.96 22.14 10.90
CA GLN A 234 3.72 22.44 12.32
C GLN A 234 2.37 21.93 12.84
N VAL A 235 1.45 21.52 11.96
CA VAL A 235 0.15 21.01 12.38
C VAL A 235 0.31 19.64 13.06
N ASP A 236 -0.50 19.39 14.09
CA ASP A 236 -0.54 18.09 14.77
C ASP A 236 -0.88 16.94 13.79
N VAL A 237 -0.26 15.77 14.01
CA VAL A 237 -0.41 14.60 13.14
C VAL A 237 -1.86 14.08 13.14
N ASN A 238 -2.50 14.03 14.31
CA ASN A 238 -3.87 13.55 14.43
C ASN A 238 -4.85 14.53 13.77
N GLN A 239 -4.59 15.83 13.92
CA GLN A 239 -5.37 16.87 13.28
C GLN A 239 -5.27 16.78 11.75
N LEU A 240 -4.06 16.67 11.18
CA LEU A 240 -3.86 16.48 9.73
C LEU A 240 -4.58 15.23 9.22
N ALA A 241 -4.38 14.11 9.91
CA ALA A 241 -4.95 12.84 9.52
C ALA A 241 -6.49 12.87 9.51
N THR A 242 -7.11 13.62 10.43
CA THR A 242 -8.57 13.77 10.50
C THR A 242 -9.07 14.74 9.43
N MET A 243 -8.46 15.91 9.36
CA MET A 243 -8.95 17.03 8.54
C MET A 243 -8.73 16.81 7.05
N GLN A 244 -7.82 15.90 6.65
CA GLN A 244 -7.61 15.57 5.22
C GLN A 244 -8.90 15.14 4.52
N PHE A 245 -9.84 14.47 5.20
CA PHE A 245 -11.11 14.05 4.58
C PHE A 245 -12.07 15.22 4.35
N GLY A 246 -11.89 16.35 5.04
CA GLY A 246 -12.68 17.56 4.83
C GLY A 246 -12.47 18.22 3.46
N VAL A 247 -11.44 17.80 2.71
CA VAL A 247 -11.21 18.29 1.34
C VAL A 247 -12.15 17.63 0.33
N MET A 248 -12.69 16.46 0.64
CA MET A 248 -13.55 15.68 -0.25
C MET A 248 -14.92 16.36 -0.47
N GLY A 249 -15.56 16.03 -1.59
CA GLY A 249 -16.94 16.42 -1.91
C GLY A 249 -17.97 15.49 -1.28
N SER A 250 -19.24 15.62 -1.69
CA SER A 250 -20.38 14.84 -1.17
C SER A 250 -20.53 13.42 -1.75
N GLY A 251 -19.64 13.00 -2.66
CA GLY A 251 -19.65 11.65 -3.24
C GLY A 251 -19.20 10.58 -2.25
N VAL A 252 -19.64 9.33 -2.47
CA VAL A 252 -19.12 8.16 -1.73
C VAL A 252 -18.01 7.51 -2.54
N GLY A 253 -16.91 7.21 -1.85
CA GLY A 253 -15.72 6.64 -2.47
C GLY A 253 -14.68 7.69 -2.85
N GLY A 254 -13.42 7.27 -2.86
CA GLY A 254 -12.27 8.11 -3.16
C GLY A 254 -11.44 8.48 -1.93
N TYR A 255 -10.18 8.83 -2.19
CA TYR A 255 -9.20 9.14 -1.15
C TYR A 255 -8.69 10.56 -1.34
N PRO A 256 -8.43 11.31 -0.25
CA PRO A 256 -8.15 12.76 -0.33
C PRO A 256 -6.80 13.06 -0.99
N PHE A 257 -5.78 12.27 -0.69
CA PHE A 257 -4.42 12.44 -1.22
C PHE A 257 -3.93 11.09 -1.75
N ILE A 258 -3.70 11.02 -3.06
CA ILE A 258 -3.31 9.84 -3.83
C ILE A 258 -2.27 10.25 -4.90
N PRO A 259 -1.65 9.30 -5.61
CA PRO A 259 -0.63 9.60 -6.62
C PRO A 259 -1.01 10.67 -7.65
N VAL A 260 0.01 11.37 -8.15
CA VAL A 260 -0.11 12.43 -9.16
C VAL A 260 1.04 12.35 -10.18
N VAL A 261 0.85 12.86 -11.39
CA VAL A 261 1.95 13.03 -12.35
C VAL A 261 2.80 14.23 -11.91
N ASP A 262 3.93 13.96 -11.24
CA ASP A 262 4.76 14.94 -10.52
C ASP A 262 5.99 15.43 -11.30
N GLY A 263 6.28 14.84 -12.46
CA GLY A 263 7.49 15.12 -13.23
C GLY A 263 8.77 14.51 -12.64
N VAL A 264 8.69 13.70 -11.56
CA VAL A 264 9.83 13.09 -10.87
C VAL A 264 9.68 11.58 -10.79
N PHE A 265 8.67 11.09 -10.05
CA PHE A 265 8.35 9.68 -10.03
C PHE A 265 7.67 9.27 -11.34
N LEU A 266 6.69 10.07 -11.79
CA LEU A 266 6.02 9.95 -13.07
C LEU A 266 6.40 11.16 -13.94
N PRO A 267 7.41 11.03 -14.83
CA PRO A 267 7.89 12.15 -15.63
C PRO A 267 6.93 12.56 -16.76
N ASP A 268 5.95 11.71 -17.09
CA ASP A 268 4.93 11.94 -18.12
C ASP A 268 3.61 11.29 -17.66
N THR A 269 2.55 11.49 -18.44
CA THR A 269 1.24 10.84 -18.27
C THR A 269 1.36 9.32 -18.19
N ILE A 270 0.45 8.70 -17.43
CA ILE A 270 0.42 7.24 -17.23
C ILE A 270 0.33 6.53 -18.58
N GLU A 271 -0.50 7.03 -19.49
CA GLU A 271 -0.68 6.49 -20.83
C GLU A 271 0.61 6.55 -21.65
N ALA A 272 1.30 7.69 -21.65
CA ALA A 272 2.57 7.83 -22.36
C ALA A 272 3.63 6.87 -21.82
N LEU A 273 3.73 6.76 -20.49
CA LEU A 273 4.67 5.84 -19.83
C LEU A 273 4.38 4.37 -20.16
N MET A 274 3.11 3.95 -20.16
CA MET A 274 2.72 2.59 -20.53
C MET A 274 3.14 2.23 -21.97
N THR A 275 3.07 3.20 -22.89
CA THR A 275 3.43 2.99 -24.30
C THR A 275 4.90 3.31 -24.62
N SER A 276 5.71 3.65 -23.63
CA SER A 276 7.08 4.08 -23.84
C SER A 276 7.98 2.93 -24.31
N GLU A 277 8.59 3.08 -25.49
CA GLU A 277 9.61 2.14 -26.00
C GLU A 277 10.90 2.16 -25.19
N SER A 278 11.14 3.23 -24.41
CA SER A 278 12.35 3.38 -23.58
C SER A 278 12.33 2.50 -22.32
N LEU A 279 11.15 2.05 -21.89
CA LEU A 279 10.99 1.23 -20.70
C LEU A 279 11.11 -0.26 -21.05
N ARG A 280 11.78 -1.02 -20.18
CA ARG A 280 11.83 -2.48 -20.35
C ARG A 280 10.45 -3.05 -20.05
N LYS A 281 9.91 -3.80 -21.02
CA LYS A 281 8.70 -4.60 -20.81
C LYS A 281 8.93 -5.63 -19.70
N LYS A 282 7.91 -5.84 -18.86
CA LYS A 282 7.94 -6.76 -17.72
C LYS A 282 6.94 -7.88 -17.93
N GLU A 283 7.27 -9.05 -17.40
CA GLU A 283 6.28 -10.10 -17.20
C GLU A 283 5.39 -9.68 -16.03
N VAL A 284 4.08 -9.57 -16.28
CA VAL A 284 3.08 -9.16 -15.30
C VAL A 284 2.00 -10.23 -15.16
N LEU A 285 1.55 -10.47 -13.92
CA LEU A 285 0.34 -11.24 -13.64
C LEU A 285 -0.72 -10.29 -13.10
N LEU A 286 -1.89 -10.26 -13.73
CA LEU A 286 -3.02 -9.43 -13.34
C LEU A 286 -4.19 -10.33 -12.90
N GLY A 287 -4.95 -9.89 -11.91
CA GLY A 287 -6.12 -10.64 -11.43
C GLY A 287 -7.15 -9.75 -10.75
N LEU A 288 -8.39 -10.23 -10.72
CA LEU A 288 -9.55 -9.56 -10.11
C LEU A 288 -10.42 -10.60 -9.40
N ASN A 289 -11.16 -10.14 -8.40
CA ASN A 289 -12.25 -10.89 -7.82
C ASN A 289 -13.52 -10.75 -8.66
N ARG A 290 -14.45 -11.68 -8.48
CA ARG A 290 -15.74 -11.66 -9.19
C ARG A 290 -16.58 -10.43 -8.83
N ASP A 291 -16.56 -10.02 -7.56
CA ASP A 291 -17.52 -9.06 -7.00
C ASP A 291 -16.80 -7.92 -6.23
N GLU A 292 -15.81 -7.26 -6.85
CA GLU A 292 -14.99 -6.19 -6.25
C GLU A 292 -15.81 -5.07 -5.60
N GLY A 293 -16.93 -4.72 -6.23
CA GLY A 293 -17.76 -3.60 -5.80
C GLY A 293 -18.47 -3.81 -4.46
N THR A 294 -18.65 -5.06 -4.04
CA THR A 294 -19.45 -5.39 -2.83
C THR A 294 -18.90 -4.72 -1.58
N TYR A 295 -17.58 -4.72 -1.42
CA TYR A 295 -16.91 -4.12 -0.27
C TYR A 295 -17.18 -2.61 -0.17
N PHE A 296 -17.19 -1.88 -1.28
CA PHE A 296 -17.29 -0.42 -1.26
C PHE A 296 -18.72 0.08 -1.02
N LEU A 297 -19.72 -0.69 -1.42
CA LEU A 297 -21.12 -0.26 -1.34
C LEU A 297 -21.62 -0.16 0.12
N ILE A 298 -21.13 -1.00 1.03
CA ILE A 298 -21.55 -0.99 2.44
C ILE A 298 -21.03 0.23 3.23
N TYR A 299 -20.08 1.01 2.69
CA TYR A 299 -19.48 2.17 3.37
C TYR A 299 -20.17 3.52 3.09
N GLY A 300 -21.36 3.51 2.51
CA GLY A 300 -22.10 4.77 2.32
C GLY A 300 -23.29 4.73 1.38
N VAL A 301 -23.53 3.62 0.68
CA VAL A 301 -24.66 3.53 -0.25
C VAL A 301 -25.91 3.07 0.49
N ALA A 302 -26.98 3.87 0.38
CA ALA A 302 -28.21 3.64 1.12
C ALA A 302 -28.83 2.27 0.81
N GLY A 303 -29.01 1.45 1.85
CA GLY A 303 -29.60 0.11 1.75
C GLY A 303 -28.58 -1.02 1.54
N PHE A 304 -27.27 -0.71 1.54
CA PHE A 304 -26.21 -1.70 1.67
C PHE A 304 -25.75 -1.83 3.11
N ASP A 305 -25.65 -3.07 3.59
CA ASP A 305 -25.15 -3.46 4.90
C ASP A 305 -24.56 -4.88 4.83
N LEU A 306 -24.18 -5.45 5.98
CA LEU A 306 -23.66 -6.82 6.07
C LEU A 306 -24.75 -7.91 5.88
N GLY A 307 -26.01 -7.52 5.66
CA GLY A 307 -27.14 -8.39 5.40
C GLY A 307 -27.43 -8.57 3.90
N GLU A 308 -28.69 -8.81 3.55
CA GLU A 308 -29.07 -9.14 2.16
C GLU A 308 -29.01 -7.94 1.20
N SER A 309 -29.03 -6.70 1.71
CA SER A 309 -28.95 -5.47 0.91
C SER A 309 -29.95 -5.43 -0.27
N LEU A 310 -31.21 -5.79 -0.04
CA LEU A 310 -32.27 -5.80 -1.06
C LEU A 310 -32.76 -4.39 -1.39
N ILE A 311 -31.98 -3.66 -2.18
CA ILE A 311 -32.26 -2.26 -2.50
C ILE A 311 -33.43 -2.06 -3.48
N THR A 312 -34.16 -0.97 -3.30
CA THR A 312 -35.22 -0.52 -4.22
C THR A 312 -34.65 0.16 -5.46
N LYS A 313 -35.45 0.30 -6.53
CA LYS A 313 -35.07 1.12 -7.71
C LYS A 313 -34.64 2.54 -7.29
N LYS A 314 -35.34 3.15 -6.34
CA LYS A 314 -35.01 4.50 -5.86
C LYS A 314 -33.62 4.56 -5.22
N GLN A 315 -33.29 3.58 -4.38
CA GLN A 315 -31.95 3.47 -3.77
C GLN A 315 -30.87 3.18 -4.81
N PHE A 316 -31.18 2.34 -5.80
CA PHE A 316 -30.29 2.08 -6.93
C PHE A 316 -29.92 3.35 -7.70
N LEU A 317 -30.92 4.14 -8.11
CA LEU A 317 -30.69 5.39 -8.83
C LEU A 317 -29.93 6.42 -7.99
N TYR A 318 -30.23 6.49 -6.70
CA TYR A 318 -29.46 7.31 -5.77
C TYR A 318 -27.99 6.84 -5.68
N GLY A 319 -27.76 5.54 -5.62
CA GLY A 319 -26.42 4.96 -5.64
C GLY A 319 -25.64 5.30 -6.92
N ILE A 320 -26.30 5.28 -8.08
CA ILE A 320 -25.68 5.70 -9.35
C ILE A 320 -25.18 7.16 -9.26
N ASP A 321 -26.06 8.07 -8.87
CA ASP A 321 -25.74 9.50 -8.77
C ASP A 321 -24.62 9.79 -7.77
N LEU A 322 -24.56 8.99 -6.69
CA LEU A 322 -23.56 9.11 -5.63
C LEU A 322 -22.18 8.61 -6.03
N LEU A 323 -22.11 7.54 -6.82
CA LEU A 323 -20.87 6.82 -7.17
C LEU A 323 -20.28 7.27 -8.50
N PHE A 324 -21.12 7.71 -9.43
CA PHE A 324 -20.73 8.06 -10.79
C PHE A 324 -21.14 9.52 -11.07
N PRO A 325 -20.20 10.48 -11.02
CA PRO A 325 -20.48 11.86 -11.38
C PRO A 325 -21.10 11.96 -12.79
N GLY A 326 -22.27 12.61 -12.90
CA GLY A 326 -23.04 12.67 -14.15
C GLY A 326 -23.80 11.38 -14.49
N GLY A 327 -23.80 10.38 -13.61
CA GLY A 327 -24.45 9.08 -13.83
C GLY A 327 -25.95 9.18 -14.04
N SER A 328 -26.61 10.18 -13.46
CA SER A 328 -28.03 10.49 -13.68
C SER A 328 -28.33 10.92 -15.13
N GLU A 329 -27.36 11.50 -15.84
CA GLU A 329 -27.52 11.89 -17.26
C GLU A 329 -27.47 10.69 -18.21
N ILE A 330 -26.91 9.58 -17.75
CA ILE A 330 -26.73 8.34 -18.53
C ILE A 330 -27.45 7.13 -17.88
N GLU A 331 -28.41 7.37 -16.99
CA GLU A 331 -29.16 6.34 -16.27
C GLU A 331 -29.71 5.27 -17.22
N ASP A 332 -30.35 5.69 -18.32
CA ASP A 332 -30.96 4.77 -19.28
C ASP A 332 -29.95 3.80 -19.90
N VAL A 333 -28.73 4.29 -20.17
CA VAL A 333 -27.65 3.46 -20.71
C VAL A 333 -27.17 2.46 -19.66
N LEU A 334 -26.96 2.89 -18.42
CA LEU A 334 -26.53 2.04 -17.32
C LEU A 334 -27.58 0.98 -16.98
N MET A 335 -28.86 1.34 -17.01
CA MET A 335 -29.98 0.43 -16.83
C MET A 335 -30.02 -0.63 -17.94
N LEU A 336 -29.83 -0.24 -19.21
CA LEU A 336 -29.82 -1.17 -20.34
C LEU A 336 -28.64 -2.15 -20.28
N GLU A 337 -27.46 -1.68 -19.88
CA GLU A 337 -26.25 -2.50 -19.81
C GLU A 337 -26.30 -3.48 -18.63
N TYR A 338 -26.69 -3.00 -17.44
CA TYR A 338 -26.57 -3.78 -16.20
C TYR A 338 -27.87 -4.47 -15.76
N ILE A 339 -29.02 -4.21 -16.39
CA ILE A 339 -30.29 -4.84 -16.00
C ILE A 339 -30.97 -5.49 -17.20
N ASN A 340 -31.14 -6.81 -17.12
CA ASN A 340 -32.03 -7.53 -18.02
C ASN A 340 -33.50 -7.25 -17.63
N PRO A 341 -34.36 -6.73 -18.54
CA PRO A 341 -35.77 -6.47 -18.25
C PRO A 341 -36.55 -7.67 -17.70
N ALA A 342 -36.19 -8.90 -18.09
CA ALA A 342 -36.82 -10.12 -17.58
C ALA A 342 -36.56 -10.33 -16.07
N SER A 343 -35.47 -9.77 -15.54
CA SER A 343 -35.03 -9.92 -14.15
C SER A 343 -35.66 -8.88 -13.22
N LEU A 344 -36.49 -7.95 -13.70
CA LEU A 344 -37.08 -6.88 -12.89
C LEU A 344 -37.98 -7.39 -11.75
N LYS A 345 -38.44 -8.64 -11.80
CA LYS A 345 -39.19 -9.28 -10.71
C LYS A 345 -38.29 -9.86 -9.61
N ASN A 346 -36.98 -9.99 -9.84
CA ASN A 346 -36.03 -10.51 -8.87
C ASN A 346 -35.69 -9.41 -7.85
N PRO A 347 -35.91 -9.62 -6.54
CA PRO A 347 -35.59 -8.62 -5.51
C PRO A 347 -34.10 -8.24 -5.45
N THR A 348 -33.18 -9.06 -5.98
CA THR A 348 -31.74 -8.76 -5.96
C THR A 348 -31.28 -7.95 -7.17
N VAL A 349 -32.12 -7.75 -8.20
CA VAL A 349 -31.68 -7.25 -9.51
C VAL A 349 -30.92 -5.93 -9.42
N TYR A 350 -31.39 -5.01 -8.58
CA TYR A 350 -30.78 -3.70 -8.41
C TYR A 350 -29.47 -3.77 -7.62
N ARG A 351 -29.42 -4.61 -6.57
CA ARG A 351 -28.19 -4.86 -5.81
C ARG A 351 -27.09 -5.41 -6.72
N GLU A 352 -27.40 -6.47 -7.46
CA GLU A 352 -26.45 -7.13 -8.37
C GLU A 352 -26.00 -6.20 -9.50
N ALA A 353 -26.91 -5.36 -10.01
CA ALA A 353 -26.54 -4.36 -11.01
C ALA A 353 -25.53 -3.36 -10.45
N LEU A 354 -25.78 -2.82 -9.24
CA LEU A 354 -24.88 -1.82 -8.66
C LEU A 354 -23.53 -2.42 -8.25
N ILE A 355 -23.50 -3.65 -7.72
CA ILE A 355 -22.25 -4.39 -7.45
C ILE A 355 -21.44 -4.53 -8.74
N ARG A 356 -22.06 -4.93 -9.85
CA ARG A 356 -21.36 -5.06 -11.13
C ARG A 356 -20.86 -3.73 -11.66
N MET A 357 -21.65 -2.65 -11.55
CA MET A 357 -21.20 -1.32 -11.97
C MET A 357 -19.95 -0.86 -11.22
N VAL A 358 -19.91 -1.05 -9.89
CA VAL A 358 -18.74 -0.71 -9.06
C VAL A 358 -17.62 -1.73 -9.19
N THR A 359 -17.89 -2.95 -9.65
CA THR A 359 -16.85 -3.91 -10.01
C THR A 359 -16.20 -3.51 -11.34
N ASP A 360 -17.02 -3.12 -12.32
CA ASP A 360 -16.57 -2.96 -13.69
C ASP A 360 -15.83 -1.64 -13.90
N ALA A 361 -16.46 -0.51 -13.54
CA ALA A 361 -15.92 0.80 -13.86
C ALA A 361 -14.57 1.13 -13.17
N PRO A 362 -14.39 0.93 -11.86
CA PRO A 362 -13.14 1.27 -11.18
C PRO A 362 -12.11 0.13 -11.11
N PHE A 363 -12.47 -1.13 -11.40
CA PHE A 363 -11.55 -2.28 -11.30
C PHE A 363 -11.41 -3.07 -12.59
N ASN A 364 -12.47 -3.73 -13.05
CA ASN A 364 -12.40 -4.68 -14.16
C ASN A 364 -11.96 -4.01 -15.47
N CYS A 365 -12.66 -2.94 -15.89
CA CYS A 365 -12.38 -2.24 -17.15
C CYS A 365 -10.96 -1.63 -17.17
N PRO A 366 -10.50 -0.93 -16.11
CA PRO A 366 -9.11 -0.47 -16.04
C PRO A 366 -8.08 -1.60 -16.12
N VAL A 367 -8.29 -2.72 -15.42
CA VAL A 367 -7.36 -3.85 -15.42
C VAL A 367 -7.27 -4.49 -16.82
N GLN A 368 -8.40 -4.67 -17.50
CA GLN A 368 -8.41 -5.15 -18.89
C GLN A 368 -7.68 -4.17 -19.82
N GLY A 369 -7.99 -2.88 -19.73
CA GLY A 369 -7.34 -1.85 -20.54
C GLY A 369 -5.84 -1.71 -20.27
N PHE A 370 -5.39 -2.03 -19.06
CA PHE A 370 -3.96 -2.10 -18.72
C PHE A 370 -3.29 -3.36 -19.29
N ALA A 371 -3.99 -4.50 -19.29
CA ALA A 371 -3.48 -5.76 -19.81
C ALA A 371 -3.29 -5.77 -21.35
N GLU A 372 -4.09 -4.97 -22.06
CA GLU A 372 -4.07 -4.89 -23.53
C GLU A 372 -2.96 -4.02 -24.11
N ARG A 373 -2.27 -3.23 -23.28
CA ARG A 373 -1.24 -2.26 -23.68
C ARG A 373 0.15 -2.73 -23.26
#